data_AF-X1KDT3-F1
#
_entry.id   AF-X1KDT3-F1
#
_cell.length_a   1.000
_cell.length_b   1.000
_cell.length_c   1.000
_cell.angle_alpha   90.00
_cell.angle_beta   90.00
_cell.angle_gamma   90.00
#
_symmetry.space_group_name_H-M   'P 1'
#
loop_
_entity.id
_entity.type
_entity.pdbx_description
1 polymer ?
#
loop_
_entity_poly.entity_id
_entity_poly.type
_entity_poly.pdbx_seq_one_letter_code
_entity_poly.pdbx_strand_id
1 'polypeptide(L)'
;MFKLSDLSENWPRTVAIVLLTVFLLWGFGCPPRTDSIIVEGKKVTMAELQIELDSIIATAEYRVADLERQQQFRDIIFKNALLMVEGGTLNPIG
;
A
#
# COMPACT_ATOMS: atom_id res chain seq x y z
N MET A 1 -6.67 -12.91 50.30
CA MET A 1 -7.44 -14.16 50.52
C MET A 1 -8.86 -13.89 50.07
N PHE A 2 -9.23 -14.30 48.84
CA PHE A 2 -10.58 -14.09 48.29
C PHE A 2 -11.56 -15.02 49.03
N LYS A 3 -12.52 -14.46 49.77
CA LYS A 3 -13.56 -15.25 50.45
C LYS A 3 -14.61 -15.68 49.42
N LEU A 4 -14.82 -16.99 49.30
CA LEU A 4 -15.85 -17.59 48.43
C LEU A 4 -17.28 -17.17 48.84
N SER A 5 -17.48 -16.72 50.08
CA SER A 5 -18.78 -16.25 50.59
C SER A 5 -19.27 -14.97 49.90
N ASP A 6 -18.38 -14.01 49.61
CA ASP A 6 -18.72 -12.73 48.96
C ASP A 6 -19.14 -12.91 47.49
N LEU A 7 -18.69 -14.00 46.86
CA LEU A 7 -19.00 -14.36 45.48
C LEU A 7 -20.45 -14.86 45.31
N SER A 8 -20.99 -15.53 46.34
CA SER A 8 -22.35 -16.09 46.29
C SER A 8 -23.43 -15.02 46.46
N GLU A 9 -23.15 -13.98 47.25
CA GLU A 9 -24.10 -12.89 47.52
C GLU A 9 -24.17 -11.88 46.37
N ASN A 10 -23.07 -11.70 45.63
CA ASN A 10 -22.98 -10.79 44.48
C ASN A 10 -22.80 -11.51 43.13
N TRP A 11 -23.18 -12.79 43.06
CA TRP A 11 -23.03 -13.67 41.90
C TRP A 11 -23.31 -13.01 40.54
N PRO A 12 -24.45 -12.31 40.33
CA PRO A 12 -24.73 -11.69 39.02
C PRO A 12 -23.75 -10.56 38.66
N ARG A 13 -23.22 -9.82 39.64
CA ARG A 13 -22.27 -8.72 39.39
C ARG A 13 -20.90 -9.25 39.00
N THR A 14 -20.43 -10.31 39.66
CA THR A 14 -19.11 -10.87 39.35
C THR A 14 -19.08 -11.50 37.97
N VAL A 15 -20.15 -12.23 37.60
CA VAL A 15 -20.27 -12.81 36.24
C VAL A 15 -20.29 -11.71 35.17
N ALA A 16 -21.00 -10.60 35.41
CA ALA A 16 -21.06 -9.48 34.47
C ALA A 16 -19.68 -8.82 34.26
N ILE A 17 -18.92 -8.60 35.34
CA ILE A 17 -17.57 -8.02 35.26
C ILE A 17 -16.62 -8.95 34.50
N VAL A 18 -16.66 -10.25 34.79
CA VAL A 18 -15.82 -11.24 34.08
C VAL A 18 -16.15 -11.25 32.59
N LEU A 19 -17.43 -11.31 32.21
CA LEU A 19 -17.84 -11.26 30.81
C LEU A 19 -17.41 -9.97 30.11
N LEU A 20 -17.56 -8.81 30.76
CA LEU A 20 -17.12 -7.53 30.21
C LEU A 20 -15.60 -7.50 29.99
N THR A 21 -14.80 -7.99 30.95
CA THR A 21 -13.34 -8.03 30.79
C THR A 21 -12.93 -8.96 29.65
N VAL A 22 -13.58 -10.12 29.49
CA VAL A 22 -13.35 -11.02 28.36
C VAL A 22 -13.72 -10.35 27.04
N PHE A 23 -14.86 -9.67 26.96
CA PHE A 23 -15.27 -8.94 25.75
C PHE A 23 -14.32 -7.80 25.40
N LEU A 24 -13.83 -7.05 26.38
CA LEU A 24 -12.86 -5.97 26.18
C LEU A 24 -11.53 -6.50 25.67
N LEU A 25 -11.03 -7.58 26.27
CA LEU A 25 -9.79 -8.24 25.83
C LEU A 25 -9.93 -8.81 24.41
N TRP A 26 -11.10 -9.39 24.10
CA TRP A 26 -11.41 -9.89 22.77
C TRP A 26 -11.45 -8.78 21.72
N GLY A 27 -12.09 -7.65 22.05
CA GLY A 27 -12.17 -6.49 21.17
C GLY A 27 -10.81 -5.84 20.91
N PHE A 28 -9.96 -5.75 21.95
CA PHE A 28 -8.59 -5.24 21.81
C PHE A 28 -7.69 -6.16 20.99
N GLY A 29 -7.97 -7.47 20.99
CA GLY A 29 -7.17 -8.47 20.29
C GLY A 29 -7.45 -8.60 18.78
N CYS A 30 -8.49 -7.94 18.25
CA CYS A 30 -8.81 -8.04 16.83
C CYS A 30 -8.02 -7.00 16.02
N PRO A 31 -7.00 -7.40 15.23
CA PRO A 31 -6.27 -6.45 14.40
C PRO A 31 -7.20 -5.89 13.31
N PRO A 32 -7.15 -4.57 13.04
CA PRO A 32 -7.92 -3.98 11.95
C PRO A 32 -7.48 -4.60 10.62
N ARG A 33 -8.46 -5.04 9.82
CA ARG A 33 -8.24 -5.63 8.49
C ARG A 33 -8.92 -4.77 7.43
N THR A 34 -8.25 -4.57 6.31
CA THR A 34 -8.76 -3.86 5.14
C THR A 34 -8.69 -4.79 3.93
N ASP A 35 -9.39 -4.44 2.85
CA ASP A 35 -9.31 -5.20 1.61
C ASP A 35 -7.93 -5.02 0.95
N SER A 36 -7.41 -6.09 0.34
CA SER A 36 -6.14 -6.11 -0.39
C SER A 36 -6.23 -5.30 -1.68
N ILE A 37 -5.10 -4.69 -2.07
CA ILE A 37 -5.00 -3.90 -3.31
C ILE A 37 -4.69 -4.82 -4.50
N ILE A 38 -4.01 -5.94 -4.24
CA ILE A 38 -3.54 -6.86 -5.29
C ILE A 38 -4.52 -8.00 -5.54
N VAL A 39 -5.12 -8.56 -4.49
CA VAL A 39 -5.99 -9.74 -4.58
C VAL A 39 -7.41 -9.41 -4.15
N GLU A 40 -8.33 -9.39 -5.11
CA GLU A 40 -9.74 -9.12 -4.84
C GLU A 40 -10.33 -10.16 -3.87
N GLY A 41 -11.02 -9.69 -2.83
CA GLY A 41 -11.65 -10.53 -1.81
C GLY A 41 -10.74 -11.02 -0.68
N LYS A 42 -9.44 -10.68 -0.68
CA LYS A 42 -8.54 -10.99 0.45
C LYS A 42 -8.51 -9.83 1.45
N LYS A 43 -8.84 -10.11 2.72
CA LYS A 43 -8.63 -9.14 3.81
C LYS A 43 -7.21 -9.28 4.35
N VAL A 44 -6.48 -8.17 4.32
CA VAL A 44 -5.08 -8.10 4.75
C VAL A 44 -4.93 -7.25 6.01
N THR A 45 -3.90 -7.56 6.76
CA THR A 45 -3.49 -6.75 7.91
C THR A 45 -2.64 -5.56 7.46
N MET A 46 -2.47 -4.56 8.33
CA MET A 46 -1.64 -3.38 8.05
C MET A 46 -0.22 -3.72 7.58
N ALA A 47 0.40 -4.77 8.15
CA ALA A 47 1.75 -5.18 7.78
C ALA A 47 1.80 -5.79 6.37
N GLU A 48 0.81 -6.63 6.02
CA GLU A 48 0.72 -7.22 4.68
C GLU A 48 0.42 -6.16 3.62
N LEU A 49 -0.45 -5.18 3.94
CA LEU A 49 -0.77 -4.09 3.03
C LEU A 49 0.46 -3.24 2.68
N GLN A 50 1.36 -3.01 3.64
CA GLN A 50 2.62 -2.28 3.38
C GLN A 50 3.51 -3.03 2.39
N ILE A 51 3.62 -4.35 2.53
CA ILE A 51 4.40 -5.18 1.61
C ILE A 51 3.80 -5.15 0.19
N GLU A 52 2.47 -5.22 0.08
CA GLU A 52 1.78 -5.09 -1.21
C GLU A 52 2.07 -3.73 -1.85
N LEU A 53 2.02 -2.66 -1.06
CA LEU A 53 2.27 -1.29 -1.55
C LEU A 53 3.71 -1.10 -2.04
N ASP A 54 4.70 -1.58 -1.29
CA ASP A 54 6.12 -1.48 -1.68
C ASP A 54 6.39 -2.21 -3.00
N SER A 55 5.76 -3.37 -3.22
CA SER A 55 5.87 -4.10 -4.48
C SER A 55 5.30 -3.31 -5.67
N ILE A 56 4.19 -2.60 -5.46
CA ILE A 56 3.55 -1.79 -6.50
C ILE A 56 4.43 -0.57 -6.83
N ILE A 57 4.94 0.11 -5.80
CA ILE A 57 5.81 1.29 -5.96
C ILE A 57 7.07 0.90 -6.72
N ALA A 58 7.76 -0.17 -6.33
CA ALA A 58 8.96 -0.63 -7.02
C ALA A 58 8.67 -0.89 -8.51
N THR A 59 7.55 -1.54 -8.82
CA THR A 59 7.15 -1.80 -10.21
C THR A 59 6.88 -0.50 -10.97
N ALA A 60 6.22 0.47 -10.33
CA ALA A 60 5.95 1.77 -10.94
C ALA A 60 7.24 2.54 -11.23
N GLU A 61 8.20 2.55 -10.31
CA GLU A 61 9.51 3.20 -10.49
C GLU A 61 10.26 2.65 -11.71
N TYR A 62 10.29 1.32 -11.88
CA TYR A 62 10.89 0.71 -13.08
C TYR A 62 10.22 1.16 -14.37
N ARG A 63 8.88 1.28 -14.38
CA ARG A 63 8.13 1.73 -15.57
C ARG A 63 8.37 3.19 -15.87
N VAL A 64 8.45 4.04 -14.85
CA VAL A 64 8.76 5.46 -15.00
C VAL A 64 10.18 5.65 -15.54
N ALA A 65 11.16 4.92 -15.01
CA ALA A 65 12.53 4.97 -15.49
C ALA A 65 12.67 4.54 -16.96
N ASP A 66 11.89 3.54 -17.39
CA ASP A 66 11.87 3.13 -18.79
C ASP A 66 11.24 4.20 -19.70
N LEU A 67 10.13 4.80 -19.27
CA LEU A 67 9.50 5.92 -19.99
C LEU A 67 10.44 7.12 -20.12
N GLU A 68 11.21 7.43 -19.09
CA GLU A 68 12.19 8.53 -19.11
C GLU A 68 13.30 8.28 -20.13
N ARG A 69 13.82 7.05 -20.23
CA ARG A 69 14.79 6.68 -21.26
C ARG A 69 14.22 6.89 -22.66
N GLN A 70 12.97 6.46 -22.90
CA GLN A 70 12.32 6.64 -24.19
C GLN A 70 12.17 8.13 -24.56
N GLN A 71 11.82 8.98 -23.58
CA GLN A 71 11.76 10.43 -23.79
C GLN A 71 13.15 11.01 -24.13
N GLN A 72 14.19 10.61 -23.41
CA GLN A 72 15.56 11.06 -23.69
C GLN A 72 16.04 10.65 -25.08
N PHE A 73 15.78 9.41 -25.49
CA PHE A 73 16.11 8.96 -26.85
C PHE A 73 15.39 9.77 -27.91
N ARG A 74 14.09 10.01 -27.72
CA ARG A 74 13.28 10.83 -28.61
C ARG A 74 13.85 12.24 -28.73
N ASP A 75 14.20 12.88 -27.62
CA ASP A 75 14.78 14.23 -27.61
C ASP A 75 16.13 14.29 -28.33
N ILE A 76 16.98 13.29 -28.18
CA ILE A 76 18.26 13.19 -28.91
C ILE A 76 18.00 13.08 -30.41
N ILE A 77 17.05 12.25 -30.84
CA ILE A 77 16.69 12.10 -32.26
C ILE A 77 16.19 13.45 -32.81
N PHE A 78 15.28 14.13 -32.11
CA PHE A 78 14.78 15.43 -32.55
C PHE A 78 15.87 16.49 -32.61
N LYS A 79 16.77 16.55 -31.62
CA LYS A 79 17.91 17.48 -31.63
C LYS A 79 18.85 17.22 -32.80
N ASN A 80 19.19 15.96 -33.06
CA ASN A 80 20.05 15.60 -34.20
C ASN A 80 19.38 15.88 -35.54
N ALA A 81 18.07 15.62 -35.66
CA ALA A 81 17.30 15.97 -36.85
C ALA A 81 17.26 17.49 -37.09
N LEU A 82 17.07 18.29 -36.03
CA LEU A 82 17.09 19.76 -36.12
C LEU A 82 18.46 20.28 -36.58
N LEU A 83 19.55 19.78 -35.99
CA LEU A 83 20.92 20.13 -36.40
C LEU A 83 21.19 19.77 -37.87
N MET A 84 20.64 18.66 -38.36
CA MET A 84 20.77 18.25 -39.75
C MET A 84 19.99 19.16 -40.72
N VAL A 85 18.86 19.71 -40.28
CA VAL A 85 18.09 20.70 -41.05
C VAL A 85 18.76 22.08 -41.02
N GLU A 86 19.30 22.50 -39.88
CA GLU A 86 20.01 23.79 -39.75
C GLU A 86 21.35 23.81 -40.48
N GLY A 87 22.05 22.67 -40.57
CA GLY A 87 23.28 22.53 -41.36
C GLY A 87 23.07 22.27 -42.86
N GLY A 88 21.83 22.05 -43.29
CA GLY A 88 21.48 21.65 -44.65
C GLY A 88 20.85 22.77 -45.45
N THR A 89 21.67 23.56 -46.14
CA THR A 89 21.26 24.33 -47.32
C THR A 89 20.92 23.36 -48.46
N LEU A 90 19.81 22.62 -48.36
CA LEU A 90 19.25 21.91 -49.51
C LEU A 90 18.53 22.95 -50.37
N ASN A 91 19.30 23.54 -51.30
CA ASN A 91 18.80 24.25 -52.47
C ASN A 91 17.77 23.34 -53.19
N PRO A 92 16.46 23.68 -53.23
CA PRO A 92 15.45 22.84 -53.86
C PRO A 92 15.39 23.00 -55.39
N ILE A 93 16.51 23.37 -56.04
CA ILE A 93 16.61 23.48 -57.50
C ILE A 93 17.92 22.84 -57.95
N GLY A 94 17.78 21.62 -58.43
CA GLY A 94 18.78 20.81 -59.13
C GLY A 94 18.05 19.68 -59.83
#